data_AF-A0A1G0L3T1-F1
#
_entry.id   AF-A0A1G0L3T1-F1
#
_cell.length_a   1.000
_cell.length_b   1.000
_cell.length_c   1.000
_cell.angle_alpha   90.00
_cell.angle_beta   90.00
_cell.angle_gamma   90.00
#
_symmetry.space_group_name_H-M   'P 1'
#
loop_
_entity.id
_entity.type
_entity.pdbx_description
1 polymer ?
#
loop_
_entity_poly.entity_id
_entity_poly.type
_entity_poly.pdbx_seq_one_letter_code
_entity_poly.pdbx_strand_id
1 'polypeptide(L)'
;MAFLFCAFFFSVSVSAQTLNFSQKVNPLIQTYTPHAQVGIVLLDPKTNQILFQKNAHQLFTPASNVKLFTASAALLGLGLNYRYETILGYQQNQLKHHVLNGNVYLYFSGDPSLEIKDLDKLIYSLKKNGVEKIQGNIILDDSYFSKPDHPLGISFEDLNWYYAAPITSIIVNENKITAFLHPSKKIGNPVSVELGEGMAYLHLSSHIKTVSCSDAEHHCSLLLEINDKNQINLNGCWPMEGTYSEVDFAVKNPFLFASAVISESLQKNKIIFKGKFLKGIMPTVSKKINHYSKPLPDLIQTMLKRS
;
A
#
# COMPACT_ATOMS: atom_id res chain seq x y z
N MET A 1 -32.27 -83.46 28.30
CA MET A 1 -31.04 -82.83 27.78
C MET A 1 -31.48 -81.67 26.87
N ALA A 2 -31.71 -80.50 27.46
CA ALA A 2 -32.22 -79.32 26.75
C ALA A 2 -31.10 -78.28 26.71
N PHE A 3 -30.61 -77.97 25.52
CA PHE A 3 -29.55 -76.99 25.31
C PHE A 3 -30.13 -75.58 25.29
N LEU A 4 -29.72 -74.75 26.25
CA LEU A 4 -29.90 -73.30 26.23
C LEU A 4 -28.99 -72.71 25.14
N PHE A 5 -29.58 -72.03 24.15
CA PHE A 5 -28.85 -71.20 23.19
C PHE A 5 -28.84 -69.76 23.72
N CYS A 6 -27.70 -69.32 24.26
CA CYS A 6 -27.51 -67.96 24.74
C CYS A 6 -27.07 -67.08 23.56
N ALA A 7 -28.00 -66.30 22.99
CA ALA A 7 -27.68 -65.30 21.98
C ALA A 7 -27.12 -64.03 22.64
N PHE A 8 -25.81 -63.82 22.53
CA PHE A 8 -25.17 -62.55 22.88
C PHE A 8 -25.48 -61.52 21.79
N PHE A 9 -26.37 -60.58 22.06
CA PHE A 9 -26.50 -59.36 21.27
C PHE A 9 -25.38 -58.40 21.65
N PHE A 10 -24.33 -58.34 20.83
CA PHE A 10 -23.39 -57.22 20.85
C PHE A 10 -24.09 -55.99 20.24
N SER A 11 -24.51 -55.06 21.10
CA SER A 11 -24.92 -53.72 20.67
C SER A 11 -23.68 -52.96 20.23
N VAL A 12 -23.38 -52.97 18.94
CA VAL A 12 -22.41 -52.03 18.34
C VAL A 12 -23.10 -50.68 18.27
N SER A 13 -22.85 -49.84 19.27
CA SER A 13 -23.19 -48.43 19.23
C SER A 13 -22.33 -47.75 18.16
N VAL A 14 -22.81 -47.73 16.92
CA VAL A 14 -22.22 -46.90 15.86
C VAL A 14 -22.49 -45.44 16.24
N SER A 15 -21.47 -44.79 16.82
CA SER A 15 -21.44 -43.34 16.98
C SER A 15 -21.37 -42.69 15.60
N ALA A 16 -22.54 -42.48 15.00
CA ALA A 16 -22.71 -41.79 13.74
C ALA A 16 -22.55 -40.27 13.92
N GLN A 17 -21.32 -39.78 14.17
CA GLN A 17 -21.04 -38.33 14.12
C GLN A 17 -19.56 -37.93 14.11
N THR A 18 -18.72 -38.60 13.32
CA THR A 18 -17.45 -37.99 12.86
C THR A 18 -17.17 -38.43 11.43
N LEU A 19 -17.73 -37.72 10.45
CA LEU A 19 -17.13 -37.71 9.12
C LEU A 19 -15.69 -37.23 9.29
N ASN A 20 -14.73 -38.14 9.11
CA ASN A 20 -13.31 -37.82 9.20
C ASN A 20 -13.01 -36.73 8.15
N PHE A 21 -12.56 -35.54 8.59
CA PHE A 21 -12.25 -34.42 7.70
C PHE A 21 -11.37 -34.84 6.51
N SER A 22 -10.50 -35.83 6.70
CA SER A 22 -9.70 -36.41 5.62
C SER A 22 -10.53 -36.96 4.45
N GLN A 23 -11.68 -37.59 4.72
CA GLN A 23 -12.58 -38.13 3.70
C GLN A 23 -13.30 -37.03 2.92
N LYS A 24 -13.45 -35.83 3.49
CA LYS A 24 -14.06 -34.67 2.82
C LYS A 24 -13.03 -33.83 2.06
N VAL A 25 -11.86 -33.60 2.67
CA VAL A 25 -10.85 -32.67 2.14
C VAL A 25 -9.99 -33.31 1.06
N ASN A 26 -9.59 -34.59 1.20
CA ASN A 26 -8.72 -35.22 0.20
C ASN A 26 -9.34 -35.31 -1.21
N PRO A 27 -10.64 -35.66 -1.38
CA PRO A 27 -11.25 -35.64 -2.70
C PRO A 27 -11.24 -34.25 -3.35
N LEU A 28 -11.49 -33.18 -2.58
CA LEU A 28 -11.45 -31.80 -3.09
C LEU A 28 -10.06 -31.43 -3.59
N ILE A 29 -9.01 -31.79 -2.86
CA ILE A 29 -7.62 -31.58 -3.29
C ILE A 29 -7.35 -32.31 -4.60
N GLN A 30 -7.79 -33.57 -4.71
CA GLN A 30 -7.59 -34.38 -5.91
C GLN A 30 -8.37 -33.84 -7.11
N THR A 31 -9.58 -33.32 -6.91
CA THR A 31 -10.41 -32.77 -7.97
C THR A 31 -9.90 -31.41 -8.47
N TYR A 32 -9.60 -30.48 -7.57
CA TYR A 32 -9.33 -29.08 -7.93
C TYR A 32 -7.84 -28.73 -8.05
N THR A 33 -6.98 -29.49 -7.38
CA THR A 33 -5.53 -29.20 -7.31
C THR A 33 -4.68 -30.48 -7.44
N PRO A 34 -4.93 -31.36 -8.43
CA PRO A 34 -4.30 -32.69 -8.51
C PRO A 34 -2.77 -32.67 -8.60
N HIS A 35 -2.19 -31.57 -9.06
CA HIS A 35 -0.75 -31.42 -9.28
C HIS A 35 -0.08 -30.39 -8.35
N ALA A 36 -0.86 -29.75 -7.46
CA ALA A 36 -0.30 -28.75 -6.54
C ALA A 36 0.26 -29.41 -5.27
N GLN A 37 1.29 -28.78 -4.69
CA GLN A 37 1.68 -29.07 -3.31
C GLN A 37 0.74 -28.34 -2.36
N VAL A 38 0.02 -29.09 -1.53
CA VAL A 38 -1.00 -28.55 -0.63
C VAL A 38 -0.63 -28.84 0.82
N GLY A 39 -0.49 -27.78 1.62
CA GLY A 39 -0.36 -27.81 3.07
C GLY A 39 -1.62 -27.30 3.75
N ILE A 40 -2.19 -28.06 4.69
CA ILE A 40 -3.39 -27.69 5.44
C ILE A 40 -3.22 -28.08 6.89
N VAL A 41 -3.60 -27.19 7.80
CA VAL A 41 -3.84 -27.49 9.21
C VAL A 41 -5.22 -26.93 9.55
N LEU A 42 -6.09 -27.79 10.07
CA LEU A 42 -7.39 -27.42 10.63
C LEU A 42 -7.37 -27.68 12.13
N LEU A 43 -7.57 -26.62 12.90
CA LEU A 43 -7.53 -26.64 14.36
C LEU A 43 -8.85 -26.14 14.92
N ASP A 44 -9.34 -26.80 15.97
CA ASP A 44 -10.41 -26.26 16.81
C ASP A 44 -9.82 -25.20 17.76
N PRO A 45 -10.20 -23.91 17.64
CA PRO A 45 -9.63 -22.84 18.45
C PRO A 45 -10.02 -22.92 19.94
N LYS A 46 -11.04 -23.70 20.31
CA LYS A 46 -11.44 -23.87 21.72
C LYS A 46 -10.60 -24.91 22.44
N THR A 47 -10.31 -26.01 21.75
CA THR A 47 -9.62 -27.18 22.33
C THR A 47 -8.15 -27.26 21.91
N ASN A 48 -7.72 -26.46 20.93
CA ASN A 48 -6.45 -26.57 20.22
C ASN A 48 -6.21 -27.95 19.58
N GLN A 49 -7.26 -28.75 19.39
CA GLN A 49 -7.15 -30.05 18.75
C GLN A 49 -7.00 -29.89 17.23
N ILE A 50 -5.99 -30.56 16.67
CA ILE A 50 -5.86 -30.69 15.21
C ILE A 50 -6.93 -31.68 14.72
N LEU A 51 -7.87 -31.17 13.94
CA LEU A 51 -8.96 -31.94 13.36
C LEU A 51 -8.58 -32.58 12.03
N PHE A 52 -7.66 -31.93 11.31
CA PHE A 52 -7.08 -32.42 10.05
C PHE A 52 -5.74 -31.75 9.80
N GLN A 53 -4.80 -32.50 9.24
CA GLN A 53 -3.56 -31.93 8.73
C GLN A 53 -3.06 -32.69 7.50
N LYS A 54 -2.45 -31.97 6.58
CA LYS A 54 -1.75 -32.50 5.41
C LYS A 54 -0.50 -31.66 5.20
N ASN A 55 0.67 -32.30 5.08
CA ASN A 55 1.95 -31.63 4.84
C ASN A 55 2.26 -30.47 5.82
N ALA A 56 1.78 -30.55 7.06
CA ALA A 56 1.82 -29.44 8.04
C ALA A 56 3.24 -28.97 8.41
N HIS A 57 4.25 -29.81 8.22
CA HIS A 57 5.64 -29.51 8.55
C HIS A 57 6.50 -29.18 7.31
N GLN A 58 5.89 -29.07 6.13
CA GLN A 58 6.58 -28.61 4.92
C GLN A 58 6.59 -27.08 4.87
N LEU A 59 7.63 -26.52 4.25
CA LEU A 59 7.74 -25.08 4.01
C LEU A 59 6.96 -24.69 2.75
N PHE A 60 6.23 -23.58 2.83
CA PHE A 60 5.48 -23.00 1.73
C PHE A 60 5.70 -21.48 1.68
N THR A 61 5.49 -20.88 0.51
CA THR A 61 5.43 -19.42 0.37
C THR A 61 4.09 -18.93 0.93
N PRO A 62 4.06 -18.15 2.03
CA PRO A 62 2.80 -17.76 2.66
C PRO A 62 2.04 -16.68 1.86
N ALA A 63 2.68 -16.04 0.87
CA ALA A 63 2.18 -14.85 0.21
C ALA A 63 1.70 -13.81 1.25
N SER A 64 0.61 -13.09 0.98
CA SER A 64 0.04 -12.10 1.90
C SER A 64 -0.40 -12.65 3.26
N ASN A 65 -0.45 -13.97 3.48
CA ASN A 65 -0.70 -14.51 4.83
C ASN A 65 0.42 -14.14 5.82
N VAL A 66 1.62 -13.77 5.34
CA VAL A 66 2.70 -13.27 6.21
C VAL A 66 2.27 -12.04 7.02
N LYS A 67 1.29 -11.26 6.52
CA LYS A 67 0.75 -10.07 7.19
C LYS A 67 0.09 -10.39 8.54
N LEU A 68 -0.35 -11.62 8.77
CA LEU A 68 -0.86 -12.06 10.08
C LEU A 68 0.24 -11.99 11.16
N PHE A 69 1.47 -12.36 10.81
CA PHE A 69 2.62 -12.23 11.72
C PHE A 69 2.99 -10.77 11.92
N THR A 70 3.05 -9.98 10.84
CA THR A 70 3.34 -8.54 10.92
C THR A 70 2.32 -7.79 11.78
N ALA A 71 1.02 -8.05 11.60
CA ALA A 71 -0.05 -7.46 12.40
C ALA A 71 0.10 -7.83 13.89
N SER A 72 0.36 -9.12 14.19
CA SER A 72 0.53 -9.59 15.55
C SER A 72 1.75 -8.94 16.23
N ALA A 73 2.88 -8.90 15.53
CA ALA A 73 4.11 -8.28 16.02
C ALA A 73 3.94 -6.77 16.22
N ALA A 74 3.29 -6.08 15.30
CA ALA A 74 3.04 -4.64 15.42
C ALA A 74 2.12 -4.31 16.61
N LEU A 75 1.04 -5.07 16.81
CA LEU A 75 0.13 -4.87 17.94
C LEU A 75 0.83 -5.09 19.29
N LEU A 76 1.68 -6.12 19.39
CA LEU A 76 2.44 -6.43 20.61
C LEU A 76 3.58 -5.43 20.85
N GLY A 77 4.29 -5.01 19.79
CA GLY A 77 5.49 -4.19 19.90
C GLY A 77 5.21 -2.69 20.01
N LEU A 78 4.24 -2.16 19.24
CA LEU A 78 3.92 -0.74 19.20
C LEU A 78 2.72 -0.38 20.09
N GLY A 79 1.81 -1.34 20.31
CA GLY A 79 0.60 -1.15 21.08
C GLY A 79 -0.53 -0.48 20.30
N LEU A 80 -1.75 -0.58 20.86
CA LEU A 80 -3.00 -0.15 20.20
C LEU A 80 -3.10 1.37 19.98
N ASN A 81 -2.36 2.15 20.76
CA ASN A 81 -2.40 3.61 20.70
C ASN A 81 -1.34 4.20 19.77
N TYR A 82 -0.49 3.37 19.15
CA TYR A 82 0.52 3.84 18.23
C TYR A 82 -0.12 4.57 17.05
N ARG A 83 0.49 5.70 16.69
CA ARG A 83 0.17 6.51 15.53
C ARG A 83 1.47 6.97 14.91
N TYR A 84 1.54 6.92 13.60
CA TYR A 84 2.59 7.61 12.87
C TYR A 84 2.40 9.11 13.02
N GLU A 85 3.51 9.83 12.98
CA GLU A 85 3.57 11.28 13.11
C GLU A 85 4.22 11.91 11.87
N THR A 86 3.59 12.96 11.36
CA THR A 86 4.19 13.87 10.38
C THR A 86 4.22 15.26 11.00
N ILE A 87 5.40 15.86 11.11
CA ILE A 87 5.61 17.12 11.84
C ILE A 87 6.04 18.21 10.87
N LEU A 88 5.34 19.34 10.91
CA LEU A 88 5.82 20.60 10.34
C LEU A 88 6.50 21.43 11.44
N GLY A 89 7.72 21.88 11.20
CA GLY A 89 8.53 22.62 12.15
C GLY A 89 9.19 23.87 11.57
N TYR A 90 9.34 24.93 12.37
CA TYR A 90 10.15 26.10 12.03
C TYR A 90 10.55 26.88 13.30
N GLN A 91 11.46 27.85 13.15
CA GLN A 91 11.83 28.72 14.27
C GLN A 91 10.92 29.95 14.35
N GLN A 92 10.14 30.04 15.43
CA GLN A 92 9.17 31.13 15.62
C GLN A 92 9.83 32.51 15.67
N ASN A 93 11.03 32.62 16.23
CA ASN A 93 11.79 33.88 16.30
C ASN A 93 12.28 34.38 14.94
N GLN A 94 12.23 33.55 13.89
CA GLN A 94 12.58 33.92 12.51
C GLN A 94 11.39 34.47 11.71
N LEU A 95 10.16 34.36 12.24
CA LEU A 95 8.95 34.91 11.64
C LEU A 95 8.81 36.40 12.03
N LYS A 96 8.98 37.30 11.04
CA LYS A 96 8.84 38.75 11.22
C LYS A 96 8.01 39.33 10.08
N HIS A 97 6.99 40.13 10.41
CA HIS A 97 6.11 40.77 9.42
C HIS A 97 5.60 39.78 8.36
N HIS A 98 5.11 38.62 8.79
CA HIS A 98 4.63 37.53 7.94
C HIS A 98 5.67 36.84 7.03
N VAL A 99 6.95 37.16 7.21
CA VAL A 99 8.07 36.56 6.48
C VAL A 99 8.89 35.68 7.40
N LEU A 100 8.98 34.40 7.07
CA LEU A 100 9.85 33.44 7.76
C LEU A 100 11.26 33.52 7.16
N ASN A 101 12.19 34.12 7.90
CA ASN A 101 13.60 34.28 7.53
C ASN A 101 14.41 33.04 7.94
N GLY A 102 13.99 31.88 7.46
CA GLY A 102 14.56 30.60 7.83
C GLY A 102 13.90 29.45 7.08
N ASN A 103 14.32 28.23 7.43
CA ASN A 103 13.82 27.02 6.81
C ASN A 103 12.50 26.58 7.46
N VAL A 104 11.67 25.90 6.67
CA VAL A 104 10.59 25.03 7.16
C VAL A 104 11.08 23.59 7.09
N TYR A 105 10.75 22.79 8.09
CA TYR A 105 11.10 21.39 8.18
C TYR A 105 9.82 20.56 8.15
N LEU A 106 9.86 19.43 7.44
CA LEU A 106 8.82 18.42 7.48
C LEU A 106 9.48 17.09 7.83
N TYR A 107 9.17 16.56 9.01
CA TYR A 107 9.60 15.25 9.44
C TYR A 107 8.52 14.22 9.17
N PHE A 108 8.91 13.10 8.59
CA PHE A 108 8.03 11.99 8.29
C PHE A 108 8.49 10.73 9.02
N SER A 109 7.57 10.03 9.67
CA SER A 109 7.85 8.77 10.37
C SER A 109 7.42 7.52 9.59
N GLY A 110 7.09 7.66 8.30
CA GLY A 110 6.61 6.54 7.47
C GLY A 110 5.12 6.24 7.63
N ASP A 111 4.27 7.26 7.83
CA ASP A 111 2.81 7.10 7.87
C ASP A 111 2.28 6.55 6.53
N PRO A 112 1.82 5.28 6.46
CA PRO A 112 1.34 4.71 5.20
C PRO A 112 -0.02 5.28 4.78
N SER A 113 -0.70 6.02 5.67
CA SER A 113 -2.03 6.59 5.46
C SER A 113 -2.04 8.09 5.23
N LEU A 114 -0.86 8.75 5.17
CA LEU A 114 -0.77 10.18 4.94
C LEU A 114 -1.26 10.53 3.52
N GLU A 115 -2.39 11.20 3.41
CA GLU A 115 -2.94 11.64 2.13
C GLU A 115 -2.47 13.05 1.73
N ILE A 116 -2.61 13.38 0.44
CA ILE A 116 -2.31 14.74 -0.09
C ILE A 116 -3.06 15.81 0.70
N LYS A 117 -4.33 15.59 1.03
CA LYS A 117 -5.17 16.54 1.79
C LYS A 117 -4.65 16.80 3.20
N ASP A 118 -3.97 15.83 3.82
CA ASP A 118 -3.45 15.97 5.17
C ASP A 118 -2.13 16.76 5.17
N LEU A 119 -1.31 16.55 4.15
CA LEU A 119 -0.16 17.42 3.89
C LEU A 119 -0.59 18.85 3.55
N ASP A 120 -1.66 19.03 2.77
CA ASP A 120 -2.24 20.37 2.49
C ASP A 120 -2.70 21.07 3.77
N LYS A 121 -3.32 20.37 4.72
CA LYS A 121 -3.68 20.93 6.03
C LYS A 121 -2.46 21.34 6.84
N LEU A 122 -1.38 20.55 6.83
CA LEU A 122 -0.13 20.91 7.49
C LEU A 122 0.45 22.19 6.89
N ILE A 123 0.54 22.29 5.57
CA ILE A 123 1.04 23.49 4.89
C ILE A 123 0.13 24.69 5.14
N TYR A 124 -1.20 24.52 5.09
CA TYR A 124 -2.16 25.57 5.44
C TYR A 124 -1.96 26.11 6.87
N SER A 125 -1.48 25.27 7.80
CA SER A 125 -1.18 25.71 9.16
C SER A 125 -0.10 26.82 9.19
N LEU A 126 0.84 26.87 8.23
CA LEU A 126 1.78 27.98 8.09
C LEU A 126 1.05 29.30 7.87
N LYS A 127 0.09 29.32 6.94
CA LYS A 127 -0.74 30.50 6.67
C LYS A 127 -1.55 30.92 7.90
N LYS A 128 -2.14 29.94 8.60
CA LYS A 128 -2.88 30.18 9.86
C LYS A 128 -2.00 30.75 10.97
N ASN A 129 -0.72 30.39 11.00
CA ASN A 129 0.28 30.95 11.92
C ASN A 129 0.94 32.23 11.38
N GLY A 130 0.39 32.84 10.33
CA GLY A 130 0.80 34.13 9.81
C GLY A 130 2.02 34.10 8.88
N VAL A 131 2.42 32.94 8.36
CA VAL A 131 3.49 32.86 7.35
C VAL A 131 2.90 33.12 5.97
N GLU A 132 3.40 34.14 5.29
CA GLU A 132 3.04 34.48 3.91
C GLU A 132 4.20 34.32 2.93
N LYS A 133 5.44 34.32 3.44
CA LYS A 133 6.65 34.12 2.65
C LYS A 133 7.68 33.31 3.41
N ILE A 134 8.30 32.35 2.75
CA ILE A 134 9.43 31.57 3.24
C ILE A 134 10.68 32.02 2.47
N GLN A 135 11.68 32.56 3.17
CA GLN A 135 12.95 32.97 2.55
C GLN A 135 14.00 31.86 2.53
N GLY A 136 13.92 30.89 3.44
CA GLY A 136 14.81 29.74 3.45
C GLY A 136 14.36 28.62 2.52
N ASN A 137 14.83 27.42 2.85
CA ASN A 137 14.50 26.18 2.16
C ASN A 137 13.38 25.42 2.86
N ILE A 138 12.81 24.44 2.18
CA ILE A 138 11.97 23.42 2.80
C ILE A 138 12.80 22.16 2.90
N ILE A 139 12.99 21.66 4.11
CA ILE A 139 13.80 20.48 4.41
C ILE A 139 12.86 19.33 4.70
N LEU A 140 12.93 18.26 3.91
CA LEU A 140 12.22 17.01 4.17
C LEU A 140 13.16 16.08 4.91
N ASP A 141 12.76 15.73 6.13
CA ASP A 141 13.46 14.80 7.00
C ASP A 141 12.86 13.40 6.84
N ASP A 142 13.59 12.57 6.09
CA ASP A 142 13.31 11.17 5.79
C ASP A 142 14.20 10.21 6.60
N SER A 143 14.72 10.64 7.76
CA SER A 143 15.71 9.89 8.52
C SER A 143 15.17 8.75 9.40
N TYR A 144 13.84 8.59 9.50
CA TYR A 144 13.24 7.57 10.37
C TYR A 144 13.54 6.14 9.90
N PHE A 145 13.63 5.91 8.59
CA PHE A 145 13.99 4.62 8.00
C PHE A 145 15.34 4.69 7.31
N SER A 146 16.11 3.61 7.45
CA SER A 146 17.33 3.37 6.69
C SER A 146 17.03 2.62 5.40
N LYS A 147 17.84 2.86 4.37
CA LYS A 147 17.85 2.06 3.14
C LYS A 147 18.16 0.57 3.42
N PRO A 148 17.76 -0.36 2.52
CA PRO A 148 17.13 -0.17 1.21
C PRO A 148 15.62 0.16 1.28
N ASP A 149 15.12 0.83 0.24
CA ASP A 149 13.71 1.25 0.15
C ASP A 149 12.78 0.11 -0.36
N HIS A 150 13.35 -1.03 -0.74
CA HIS A 150 12.60 -2.22 -1.18
C HIS A 150 13.08 -3.47 -0.45
N PRO A 151 12.18 -4.43 -0.15
CA PRO A 151 12.56 -5.68 0.47
C PRO A 151 13.35 -6.57 -0.49
N LEU A 152 14.19 -7.44 0.07
CA LEU A 152 14.88 -8.47 -0.71
C LEU A 152 13.87 -9.45 -1.33
N GLY A 153 14.11 -9.84 -2.57
CA GLY A 153 13.30 -10.84 -3.29
C GLY A 153 12.14 -10.28 -4.11
N ILE A 154 11.94 -8.95 -4.14
CA ILE A 154 10.98 -8.33 -5.06
C ILE A 154 11.46 -8.44 -6.51
N SER A 155 10.55 -8.71 -7.44
CA SER A 155 10.88 -8.72 -8.87
C SER A 155 11.20 -7.31 -9.36
N PHE A 156 12.14 -7.21 -10.30
CA PHE A 156 12.41 -5.93 -10.98
C PHE A 156 11.17 -5.43 -11.75
N GLU A 157 10.39 -6.35 -12.32
CA GLU A 157 9.16 -6.05 -13.08
C GLU A 157 8.06 -5.48 -12.18
N ASP A 158 8.07 -5.85 -10.90
CA ASP A 158 7.08 -5.39 -9.93
C ASP A 158 7.30 -3.93 -9.53
N LEU A 159 8.53 -3.42 -9.58
CA LEU A 159 8.93 -2.12 -8.99
C LEU A 159 8.16 -0.89 -9.53
N ASN A 160 7.53 -1.01 -10.69
CA ASN A 160 6.72 0.08 -11.26
C ASN A 160 5.26 0.03 -10.78
N TRP A 161 4.82 -1.05 -10.13
CA TRP A 161 3.45 -1.24 -9.67
C TRP A 161 3.27 -0.84 -8.21
N TYR A 162 2.07 -0.34 -7.87
CA TYR A 162 1.81 0.24 -6.55
C TYR A 162 2.11 -0.70 -5.37
N TYR A 163 1.88 -2.00 -5.51
CA TYR A 163 2.12 -2.98 -4.45
C TYR A 163 3.61 -3.21 -4.15
N ALA A 164 4.49 -2.66 -4.99
CA ALA A 164 5.94 -2.68 -4.85
C ALA A 164 6.53 -1.29 -4.61
N ALA A 165 5.67 -0.29 -4.34
CA ALA A 165 6.11 1.09 -4.10
C ALA A 165 7.19 1.15 -3.00
N PRO A 166 8.16 2.08 -3.12
CA PRO A 166 9.26 2.17 -2.18
C PRO A 166 8.78 2.49 -0.76
N ILE A 167 9.30 1.74 0.19
CA ILE A 167 9.07 1.85 1.63
C ILE A 167 10.10 2.83 2.17
N THR A 168 9.68 4.10 2.32
CA THR A 168 10.53 5.16 2.87
C THR A 168 9.83 5.86 4.02
N SER A 169 10.52 6.77 4.71
CA SER A 169 9.85 7.61 5.72
C SER A 169 8.85 8.58 5.08
N ILE A 170 9.08 9.01 3.84
CA ILE A 170 8.16 9.85 3.07
C ILE A 170 7.20 8.93 2.32
N ILE A 171 5.99 8.77 2.86
CA ILE A 171 4.89 8.11 2.16
C ILE A 171 3.77 9.13 2.07
N VAL A 172 3.41 9.50 0.84
CA VAL A 172 2.25 10.37 0.57
C VAL A 172 1.37 9.64 -0.41
N ASN A 173 0.09 9.51 -0.09
CA ASN A 173 -0.90 8.79 -0.89
C ASN A 173 -0.40 7.37 -1.25
N GLU A 174 0.03 6.61 -0.26
CA GLU A 174 0.57 5.25 -0.43
C GLU A 174 1.82 5.14 -1.33
N ASN A 175 2.49 6.26 -1.66
CA ASN A 175 3.47 6.33 -2.74
C ASN A 175 2.92 5.74 -4.05
N LYS A 176 1.66 6.08 -4.34
CA LYS A 176 0.88 5.54 -5.44
C LYS A 176 0.40 6.66 -6.36
N ILE A 177 0.55 6.42 -7.66
CA ILE A 177 0.01 7.24 -8.74
C ILE A 177 -1.14 6.48 -9.37
N THR A 178 -2.33 7.06 -9.33
CA THR A 178 -3.53 6.48 -9.94
C THR A 178 -3.75 7.10 -11.31
N ALA A 179 -3.99 6.26 -12.32
CA ALA A 179 -4.32 6.67 -13.67
C ALA A 179 -5.61 6.00 -14.15
N PHE A 180 -6.41 6.73 -14.92
CA PHE A 180 -7.64 6.26 -15.54
C PHE A 180 -7.43 6.13 -17.05
N LEU A 181 -7.54 4.91 -17.55
CA LEU A 181 -7.36 4.59 -18.97
C LEU A 181 -8.73 4.54 -19.63
N HIS A 182 -8.97 5.44 -20.58
CA HIS A 182 -10.22 5.58 -21.32
C HIS A 182 -10.05 5.05 -22.75
N PRO A 183 -10.40 3.77 -23.03
CA PRO A 183 -10.28 3.23 -24.37
C PRO A 183 -11.21 3.94 -25.35
N SER A 184 -10.76 4.05 -26.61
CA SER A 184 -11.55 4.65 -27.68
C SER A 184 -12.69 3.72 -28.11
N LYS A 185 -13.78 4.26 -28.64
CA LYS A 185 -14.84 3.44 -29.28
C LYS A 185 -14.42 2.84 -30.63
N LYS A 186 -13.21 3.13 -31.11
CA LYS A 186 -12.69 2.65 -32.39
C LYS A 186 -11.34 1.97 -32.17
N ILE A 187 -11.24 0.71 -32.57
CA ILE A 187 -10.00 -0.08 -32.55
C ILE A 187 -8.90 0.64 -33.34
N GLY A 188 -7.67 0.62 -32.82
CA GLY A 188 -6.49 1.26 -33.37
C GLY A 188 -6.29 2.72 -32.95
N ASN A 189 -7.34 3.39 -32.44
CA ASN A 189 -7.22 4.74 -31.92
C ASN A 189 -6.53 4.77 -30.54
N PRO A 190 -5.87 5.89 -30.17
CA PRO A 190 -5.23 6.03 -28.87
C PRO A 190 -6.19 5.87 -27.69
N VAL A 191 -5.67 5.36 -26.57
CA VAL A 191 -6.33 5.37 -25.26
C VAL A 191 -6.03 6.71 -24.60
N SER A 192 -7.05 7.43 -24.14
CA SER A 192 -6.85 8.65 -23.34
C SER A 192 -6.49 8.25 -21.91
N VAL A 193 -5.52 8.94 -21.31
CA VAL A 193 -5.07 8.64 -19.95
C VAL A 193 -5.16 9.89 -19.10
N GLU A 194 -5.87 9.79 -17.99
CA GLU A 194 -6.05 10.85 -16.99
C GLU A 194 -5.36 10.44 -15.69
N LEU A 195 -4.64 11.36 -15.04
CA LEU A 195 -4.07 11.12 -13.71
C LEU A 195 -5.08 11.54 -12.63
N GLY A 196 -5.03 10.86 -11.48
CA GLY A 196 -5.87 11.19 -10.33
C GLY A 196 -5.69 12.62 -9.81
N GLU A 197 -6.65 13.06 -8.99
CA GLU A 197 -6.66 14.41 -8.42
C GLU A 197 -5.37 14.70 -7.63
N GLY A 198 -4.83 15.92 -7.78
CA GLY A 198 -3.59 16.32 -7.10
C GLY A 198 -2.31 15.72 -7.69
N MET A 199 -2.37 15.16 -8.90
CA MET A 199 -1.22 14.58 -9.61
C MET A 199 -0.94 15.26 -10.96
N ALA A 200 -1.61 16.37 -11.27
CA ALA A 200 -1.54 17.06 -12.56
C ALA A 200 -0.14 17.60 -12.90
N TYR A 201 0.76 17.71 -11.92
CA TYR A 201 2.15 18.13 -12.12
C TYR A 201 3.08 17.00 -12.62
N LEU A 202 2.63 15.74 -12.59
CA LEU A 202 3.42 14.62 -13.09
C LEU A 202 3.41 14.60 -14.61
N HIS A 203 4.57 14.26 -15.19
CA HIS A 203 4.68 14.11 -16.64
C HIS A 203 4.30 12.69 -17.06
N LEU A 204 3.28 12.59 -17.90
CA LEU A 204 2.79 11.35 -18.49
C LEU A 204 2.94 11.40 -20.00
N SER A 205 3.54 10.37 -20.58
CA SER A 205 3.53 10.09 -22.02
C SER A 205 2.81 8.77 -22.25
N SER A 206 1.89 8.74 -23.21
CA SER A 206 1.10 7.55 -23.54
C SER A 206 1.06 7.32 -25.04
N HIS A 207 1.46 6.12 -25.44
CA HIS A 207 1.36 5.59 -26.80
C HIS A 207 0.58 4.27 -26.81
N ILE A 208 -0.42 4.16 -25.95
CA ILE A 208 -1.30 2.99 -25.87
C ILE A 208 -2.38 3.08 -26.96
N LYS A 209 -2.64 1.98 -27.66
CA LYS A 209 -3.75 1.85 -28.63
C LYS A 209 -4.88 0.99 -28.11
N THR A 210 -6.09 1.31 -28.53
CA THR A 210 -7.27 0.51 -28.22
C THR A 210 -7.32 -0.73 -29.11
N VAL A 211 -7.54 -1.92 -28.53
CA VAL A 211 -7.67 -3.21 -29.25
C VAL A 211 -8.98 -3.90 -28.90
N SER A 212 -9.34 -4.96 -29.64
CA SER A 212 -10.50 -5.79 -29.26
C SER A 212 -10.21 -6.58 -27.97
N CYS A 213 -11.24 -7.03 -27.24
CA CYS A 213 -11.05 -7.87 -26.05
C CYS A 213 -10.32 -9.19 -26.40
N SER A 214 -10.61 -9.78 -27.56
CA SER A 214 -9.94 -11.00 -28.03
C SER A 214 -8.45 -10.78 -28.34
N ASP A 215 -8.09 -9.65 -28.96
CA ASP A 215 -6.68 -9.30 -29.15
C ASP A 215 -5.99 -9.02 -27.81
N ALA A 216 -6.72 -8.45 -26.85
CA ALA A 216 -6.20 -8.15 -25.52
C ALA A 216 -5.78 -9.40 -24.74
N GLU A 217 -6.53 -10.50 -24.89
CA GLU A 217 -6.27 -11.77 -24.21
C GLU A 217 -4.98 -12.47 -24.67
N HIS A 218 -4.51 -12.21 -25.90
CA HIS A 218 -3.45 -13.01 -26.51
C HIS A 218 -2.26 -12.21 -27.04
N HIS A 219 -2.46 -10.96 -27.48
CA HIS A 219 -1.45 -10.20 -28.22
C HIS A 219 -1.23 -8.79 -27.66
N CYS A 220 -1.73 -8.52 -26.46
CA CYS A 220 -1.65 -7.20 -25.86
C CYS A 220 -0.91 -7.21 -24.53
N SER A 221 -0.13 -6.16 -24.31
CA SER A 221 0.49 -5.89 -23.02
C SER A 221 0.57 -4.39 -22.80
N LEU A 222 0.27 -3.97 -21.58
CA LEU A 222 0.57 -2.61 -21.13
C LEU A 222 2.02 -2.58 -20.65
N LEU A 223 2.84 -1.77 -21.31
CA LEU A 223 4.23 -1.55 -20.93
C LEU A 223 4.31 -0.25 -20.12
N LEU A 224 4.74 -0.38 -18.87
CA LEU A 224 4.87 0.72 -17.92
C LEU A 224 6.35 0.95 -17.59
N GLU A 225 6.80 2.18 -17.78
CA GLU A 225 8.11 2.64 -17.33
C GLU A 225 7.97 3.90 -16.50
N ILE A 226 8.62 3.91 -15.33
CA ILE A 226 8.73 5.09 -14.47
C ILE A 226 10.20 5.37 -14.21
N ASN A 227 10.63 6.61 -14.46
CA ASN A 227 12.01 7.03 -14.21
C ASN A 227 12.19 7.68 -12.82
N ASP A 228 13.43 7.99 -12.46
CA ASP A 228 13.77 8.53 -11.13
C ASP A 228 13.21 9.94 -10.85
N LYS A 229 12.60 10.57 -11.86
CA LYS A 229 11.89 11.85 -11.76
C LYS A 229 10.36 11.67 -11.68
N ASN A 230 9.88 10.43 -11.49
CA ASN A 230 8.46 10.06 -11.54
C ASN A 230 7.78 10.37 -12.89
N GLN A 231 8.54 10.40 -13.99
CA GLN A 231 7.92 10.55 -15.32
C GLN A 231 7.44 9.18 -15.79
N ILE A 232 6.19 9.14 -16.25
CA ILE A 232 5.47 7.92 -16.59
C ILE A 232 5.43 7.79 -18.10
N ASN A 233 5.83 6.64 -18.62
CA ASN A 233 5.74 6.29 -20.03
C ASN A 233 4.92 5.00 -20.18
N LEU A 234 3.80 5.10 -20.90
CA LEU A 234 2.90 3.99 -21.17
C LEU A 234 2.92 3.64 -22.65
N ASN A 235 3.13 2.36 -22.97
CA ASN A 235 3.16 1.85 -24.34
C ASN A 235 2.34 0.56 -24.45
N GLY A 236 2.08 0.14 -25.70
CA GLY A 236 1.38 -1.11 -25.99
C GLY A 236 -0.10 -0.88 -26.30
N CYS A 237 -0.99 -1.63 -25.66
CA CYS A 237 -2.41 -1.56 -25.95
C CYS A 237 -3.31 -1.79 -24.73
N TRP A 238 -4.59 -1.49 -24.90
CA TRP A 238 -5.64 -1.69 -23.90
C TRP A 238 -6.94 -2.17 -24.55
N PRO A 239 -7.70 -3.10 -23.94
CA PRO A 239 -8.97 -3.56 -24.49
C PRO A 239 -10.00 -2.44 -24.58
N MET A 240 -10.85 -2.52 -25.60
CA MET A 240 -12.07 -1.71 -25.72
C MET A 240 -13.16 -2.24 -24.77
N GLU A 241 -12.93 -2.10 -23.47
CA GLU A 241 -13.84 -2.54 -22.42
C GLU A 241 -14.15 -1.40 -21.43
N GLY A 242 -15.44 -1.30 -21.05
CA GLY A 242 -15.89 -0.31 -20.07
C GLY A 242 -15.78 1.14 -20.53
N THR A 243 -16.00 2.06 -19.59
CA THR A 243 -15.81 3.50 -19.80
C THR A 243 -14.39 3.94 -19.45
N TYR A 244 -13.79 3.31 -18.44
CA TYR A 244 -12.40 3.45 -18.05
C TYR A 244 -11.93 2.26 -17.22
N SER A 245 -10.61 2.15 -17.07
CA SER A 245 -9.96 1.26 -16.10
C SER A 245 -9.04 2.06 -15.19
N GLU A 246 -9.12 1.82 -13.88
CA GLU A 246 -8.19 2.39 -12.90
C GLU A 246 -6.93 1.52 -12.85
N VAL A 247 -5.76 2.15 -12.95
CA VAL A 247 -4.46 1.49 -12.89
C VAL A 247 -3.56 2.28 -11.96
N ASP A 248 -2.96 1.56 -11.01
CA ASP A 248 -2.15 2.14 -9.95
C ASP A 248 -0.66 1.79 -10.12
N PHE A 249 0.17 2.81 -10.09
CA PHE A 249 1.63 2.72 -10.27
C PHE A 249 2.39 3.17 -9.03
N ALA A 250 3.62 2.70 -8.87
CA ALA A 250 4.51 3.16 -7.82
C ALA A 250 5.08 4.56 -8.12
N VAL A 251 5.11 5.40 -7.09
CA VAL A 251 5.98 6.59 -7.06
C VAL A 251 7.42 6.11 -6.87
N LYS A 252 8.27 6.31 -7.87
CA LYS A 252 9.68 5.87 -7.81
C LYS A 252 10.56 6.74 -6.91
N ASN A 253 10.25 8.03 -6.82
CA ASN A 253 10.97 9.02 -6.02
C ASN A 253 10.00 9.76 -5.08
N PRO A 254 9.77 9.25 -3.87
CA PRO A 254 8.85 9.85 -2.90
C PRO A 254 9.23 11.28 -2.49
N PHE A 255 10.54 11.60 -2.46
CA PHE A 255 11.01 12.95 -2.14
C PHE A 255 10.53 13.97 -3.18
N LEU A 256 10.65 13.66 -4.48
CA LEU A 256 10.18 14.56 -5.54
C LEU A 256 8.66 14.67 -5.55
N PHE A 257 7.95 13.56 -5.31
CA PHE A 257 6.50 13.55 -5.22
C PHE A 257 5.99 14.43 -4.07
N ALA A 258 6.48 14.22 -2.84
CA ALA A 258 6.12 15.06 -1.70
C ALA A 258 6.49 16.54 -1.92
N SER A 259 7.66 16.82 -2.50
CA SER A 259 8.08 18.19 -2.82
C SER A 259 7.09 18.89 -3.76
N ALA A 260 6.59 18.19 -4.78
CA ALA A 260 5.62 18.74 -5.71
C ALA A 260 4.25 18.98 -5.05
N VAL A 261 3.76 18.03 -4.25
CA VAL A 261 2.52 18.20 -3.46
C VAL A 261 2.62 19.42 -2.54
N ILE A 262 3.75 19.59 -1.84
CA ILE A 262 3.98 20.74 -0.96
C ILE A 262 4.01 22.04 -1.77
N SER A 263 4.69 22.04 -2.92
CA SER A 263 4.75 23.22 -3.80
C SER A 263 3.35 23.65 -4.26
N GLU A 264 2.51 22.70 -4.67
CA GLU A 264 1.13 22.99 -5.06
C GLU A 264 0.31 23.54 -3.89
N SER A 265 0.44 22.93 -2.70
CA SER A 265 -0.21 23.43 -1.50
C SER A 265 0.24 24.85 -1.11
N LEU A 266 1.53 25.17 -1.22
CA LEU A 266 2.03 26.53 -0.97
C LEU A 266 1.40 27.54 -1.94
N GLN A 267 1.31 27.19 -3.23
CA GLN A 267 0.68 28.03 -4.25
C GLN A 267 -0.82 28.24 -3.96
N LYS A 268 -1.56 27.16 -3.69
CA LYS A 268 -2.97 27.18 -3.29
C LYS A 268 -3.21 28.10 -2.09
N ASN A 269 -2.32 28.04 -1.10
CA ASN A 269 -2.39 28.83 0.13
C ASN A 269 -1.75 30.22 0.02
N LYS A 270 -1.29 30.62 -1.18
CA LYS A 270 -0.66 31.92 -1.47
C LYS A 270 0.54 32.22 -0.57
N ILE A 271 1.33 31.19 -0.25
CA ILE A 271 2.60 31.31 0.48
C ILE A 271 3.72 31.42 -0.55
N ILE A 272 4.45 32.54 -0.52
CA ILE A 272 5.55 32.80 -1.45
C ILE A 272 6.77 31.98 -1.01
N PHE A 273 7.21 31.04 -1.86
CA PHE A 273 8.41 30.25 -1.66
C PHE A 273 9.29 30.32 -2.90
N LYS A 274 10.57 30.67 -2.71
CA LYS A 274 11.61 30.72 -3.77
C LYS A 274 12.88 29.94 -3.41
N GLY A 275 12.85 29.22 -2.29
CA GLY A 275 13.96 28.37 -1.87
C GLY A 275 13.98 27.04 -2.61
N LYS A 276 14.74 26.09 -2.09
CA LYS A 276 14.82 24.71 -2.63
C LYS A 276 14.21 23.71 -1.66
N PHE A 277 13.71 22.61 -2.20
CA PHE A 277 13.48 21.41 -1.42
C PHE A 277 14.81 20.67 -1.24
N LEU A 278 15.14 20.32 -0.01
CA LEU A 278 16.38 19.60 0.34
C LEU A 278 16.06 18.45 1.29
N LYS A 279 16.89 17.40 1.26
CA LYS A 279 16.92 16.41 2.33
C LYS A 279 17.73 16.95 3.51
N GLY A 280 17.33 16.63 4.72
CA GLY A 280 18.10 16.99 5.91
C GLY A 280 17.35 16.65 7.19
N ILE A 281 18.05 16.74 8.33
CA ILE A 281 17.47 16.42 9.64
C ILE A 281 16.79 17.66 10.21
N MET A 282 15.58 17.50 10.73
CA MET A 282 14.88 18.55 11.47
C MET A 282 15.61 18.80 12.80
N PRO A 283 16.16 20.01 13.02
CA PRO A 283 16.77 20.34 14.30
C PRO A 283 15.67 20.55 15.36
N THR A 284 16.08 20.84 16.59
CA THR A 284 15.14 21.38 17.57
C THR A 284 14.52 22.67 17.05
N VAL A 285 13.20 22.67 16.88
CA VAL A 285 12.40 23.80 16.41
C VAL A 285 11.53 24.34 17.53
N SER A 286 11.35 25.66 17.58
CA SER A 286 10.52 26.34 18.59
C SER A 286 9.02 26.30 18.30
N LYS A 287 8.62 26.04 17.04
CA LYS A 287 7.22 25.79 16.65
C LYS A 287 7.11 24.44 15.95
N LYS A 288 6.15 23.62 16.38
CA LYS A 288 5.76 22.34 15.76
C LYS A 288 4.25 22.30 15.53
N ILE A 289 3.84 21.73 14.41
CA ILE A 289 2.47 21.34 14.12
C ILE A 289 2.50 19.87 13.72
N ASN A 290 1.71 19.05 14.40
CA ASN A 290 1.73 17.60 14.22
C ASN A 290 0.47 17.13 13.49
N HIS A 291 0.65 16.20 12.57
CA HIS A 291 -0.39 15.33 12.04
C HIS A 291 -0.14 13.91 12.56
N TYR A 292 -1.21 13.23 12.97
CA TYR A 292 -1.15 11.85 13.40
C TYR A 292 -2.00 10.98 12.49
N SER A 293 -1.48 9.82 12.13
CA SER A 293 -2.23 8.77 11.43
C SER A 293 -3.44 8.33 12.25
N LYS A 294 -4.30 7.52 11.63
CA LYS A 294 -5.23 6.66 12.38
C LYS A 294 -4.47 5.74 13.34
N PRO A 295 -5.08 5.32 14.46
CA PRO A 295 -4.44 4.41 15.41
C PRO A 295 -4.14 3.07 14.73
N LEU A 296 -3.10 2.40 15.19
CA LEU A 296 -2.57 1.17 14.58
C LEU A 296 -3.62 0.10 14.26
N PRO A 297 -4.65 -0.17 15.10
CA PRO A 297 -5.69 -1.15 14.75
C PRO A 297 -6.44 -0.85 13.45
N ASP A 298 -6.72 0.42 13.16
CA ASP A 298 -7.42 0.83 11.92
C ASP A 298 -6.52 0.62 10.70
N LEU A 299 -5.22 0.88 10.84
CA LEU A 299 -4.23 0.65 9.79
C LEU A 299 -4.06 -0.85 9.52
N ILE A 300 -3.98 -1.66 10.58
CA ILE A 300 -3.92 -3.12 10.47
C ILE A 300 -5.20 -3.68 9.86
N GLN A 301 -6.38 -3.16 10.23
CA GLN A 301 -7.63 -3.58 9.60
C GLN A 301 -7.59 -3.32 8.10
N THR A 302 -7.08 -2.16 7.68
CA THR A 302 -6.94 -1.82 6.26
C THR A 302 -5.99 -2.79 5.57
N MET A 303 -4.79 -3.02 6.13
CA MET A 303 -3.81 -3.98 5.62
C MET A 303 -4.41 -5.39 5.49
N LEU A 304 -5.06 -5.91 6.53
CA LEU A 304 -5.59 -7.27 6.50
C LEU A 304 -6.81 -7.43 5.58
N LYS A 305 -7.59 -6.36 5.34
CA LYS A 305 -8.77 -6.40 4.45
C LYS A 305 -8.43 -6.14 2.99
N ARG A 306 -7.40 -5.34 2.71
CA ARG A 306 -7.00 -4.94 1.36
C ARG A 306 -5.70 -5.58 0.88
N SER A 307 -5.07 -6.40 1.73
CA SER A 307 -3.81 -7.10 1.49
C SER A 307 -2.64 -6.12 1.34
#